data_AF-A0A8X6IFH5-F1
#
_entry.id   AF-A0A8X6IFH5-F1
#
_cell.length_a   1.000
_cell.length_b   1.000
_cell.length_c   1.000
_cell.angle_alpha   90.00
_cell.angle_beta   90.00
_cell.angle_gamma   90.00
#
_symmetry.space_group_name_H-M   'P 1'
#
loop_
_entity.id
_entity.type
_entity.pdbx_description
1 polymer ?
#
loop_
_entity_poly.entity_id
_entity_poly.type
_entity_poly.pdbx_seq_one_letter_code
_entity_poly.pdbx_strand_id
1 'polypeptide(L)'
;MDFAVGPDYSNSGGEDVIFESTKLPVKPPTRKITLDTIPQDESKFIHKSKLEELHSLEPHCITPKEKNRLWNRTSAELFKKLAIKFQADRLKLIKDFPLKTNLPGKDQKKWCKFCLGSKLYNEIYDEPCNEEVEAHLPLLSIVSHLEQDMVKFVLRYLYYWFLAINMNDSIARWVCSILTCLERPVTVRYRKFIKEFKVAIWKRLRACDKRERKRLHFILAILKGDFST
;
A
#
# COMPACT_ATOMS: atom_id res chain seq x y z
N MET A 1 47.15 30.91 -60.23
CA MET A 1 45.94 30.06 -60.24
C MET A 1 45.50 29.90 -58.78
N ASP A 2 45.09 30.93 -58.05
CA ASP A 2 44.15 32.02 -58.34
C ASP A 2 42.90 31.84 -57.48
N PHE A 3 42.80 32.75 -56.50
CA PHE A 3 41.60 33.47 -56.07
C PHE A 3 40.48 32.65 -55.40
N ALA A 4 39.72 33.14 -54.43
CA ALA A 4 39.52 34.50 -53.89
C ALA A 4 38.67 34.36 -52.61
N VAL A 5 38.97 35.10 -51.53
CA VAL A 5 38.31 36.35 -51.09
C VAL A 5 37.10 36.12 -50.16
N GLY A 6 37.13 36.80 -49.00
CA GLY A 6 36.06 36.90 -48.00
C GLY A 6 34.83 37.71 -48.48
N PRO A 7 34.04 38.31 -47.57
CA PRO A 7 34.55 39.44 -46.81
C PRO A 7 34.04 39.57 -45.35
N ASP A 8 34.69 40.50 -44.64
CA ASP A 8 34.20 41.25 -43.47
C ASP A 8 32.82 41.89 -43.68
N TYR A 9 32.12 42.21 -42.59
CA TYR A 9 31.60 43.56 -42.30
C TYR A 9 30.90 43.62 -40.91
N SER A 10 31.39 44.55 -40.08
CA SER A 10 30.69 45.45 -39.11
C SER A 10 29.58 44.90 -38.19
N ASN A 11 29.70 44.99 -36.86
CA ASN A 11 29.63 46.18 -35.97
C ASN A 11 28.18 46.68 -35.68
N SER A 12 27.98 47.15 -34.43
CA SER A 12 26.77 47.73 -33.79
C SER A 12 25.70 46.74 -33.33
N GLY A 13 25.14 46.81 -32.12
CA GLY A 13 25.25 47.77 -31.02
C GLY A 13 24.23 47.40 -29.92
N GLY A 14 24.25 48.15 -28.82
CA GLY A 14 23.25 48.12 -27.74
C GLY A 14 23.61 47.15 -26.60
N GLU A 15 24.00 47.62 -25.42
CA GLU A 15 23.07 48.02 -24.33
C GLU A 15 22.30 46.78 -23.82
N ASP A 16 22.34 46.34 -22.57
CA ASP A 16 22.63 47.00 -21.31
C ASP A 16 23.03 45.99 -20.23
N VAL A 17 23.78 46.55 -19.29
CA VAL A 17 23.92 46.24 -17.87
C VAL A 17 22.73 45.46 -17.27
N ILE A 18 23.00 44.46 -16.41
CA ILE A 18 22.50 44.36 -15.02
C ILE A 18 22.98 43.06 -14.35
N PHE A 19 23.82 43.28 -13.33
CA PHE A 19 24.01 42.54 -12.08
C PHE A 19 24.08 41.01 -12.09
N GLU A 20 25.32 40.51 -12.01
CA GLU A 20 25.64 39.36 -11.17
C GLU A 20 25.20 39.65 -9.72
N SER A 21 24.04 39.13 -9.34
CA SER A 21 23.71 38.90 -7.94
C SER A 21 24.17 37.49 -7.57
N THR A 22 25.30 37.44 -6.89
CA THR A 22 25.70 36.37 -5.96
C THR A 22 24.50 35.72 -5.28
N LYS A 23 24.20 34.47 -5.64
CA LYS A 23 23.33 33.60 -4.85
C LYS A 23 24.18 32.54 -4.16
N LEU A 24 24.37 32.77 -2.87
CA LEU A 24 24.89 31.84 -1.87
C LEU A 24 24.21 30.46 -1.97
N PRO A 25 24.88 29.38 -1.51
CA PRO A 25 24.27 28.06 -1.49
C PRO A 25 23.12 28.02 -0.47
N VAL A 26 21.89 28.13 -0.95
CA VAL A 26 20.69 27.93 -0.13
C VAL A 26 20.57 26.43 0.15
N LYS A 27 20.97 26.00 1.35
CA LYS A 27 20.53 24.70 1.88
C LYS A 27 18.99 24.69 1.87
N PRO A 28 18.33 23.65 1.33
CA PRO A 28 16.88 23.59 1.36
C PRO A 28 16.42 23.60 2.84
N PRO A 29 15.42 24.42 3.21
CA PRO A 29 14.92 24.40 4.58
C PRO A 29 14.29 23.04 4.84
N THR A 30 14.83 22.30 5.81
CA THR A 30 14.18 21.16 6.43
C THR A 30 12.90 21.65 7.09
N ARG A 31 11.78 21.59 6.36
CA ARG A 31 10.47 21.77 6.97
C ARG A 31 10.21 20.57 7.87
N LYS A 32 10.31 20.78 9.19
CA LYS A 32 9.69 19.89 10.15
C LYS A 32 8.19 19.96 9.90
N ILE A 33 7.59 18.83 9.54
CA ILE A 33 6.14 18.70 9.49
C ILE A 33 5.65 18.77 10.94
N THR A 34 5.13 19.91 11.36
CA THR A 34 4.35 20.07 12.60
C THR A 34 2.87 19.85 12.30
N LEU A 35 2.11 19.43 13.32
CA LEU A 35 0.68 19.06 13.24
C LEU A 35 -0.25 20.17 12.71
N ASP A 36 0.24 21.39 12.53
CA ASP A 36 -0.58 22.57 12.22
C ASP A 36 -0.56 22.98 10.74
N THR A 37 -0.04 22.13 9.83
CA THR A 37 -0.18 22.38 8.39
C THR A 37 -1.54 21.88 7.91
N ILE A 38 -2.60 22.56 8.36
CA ILE A 38 -4.01 22.27 8.05
C ILE A 38 -4.35 22.86 6.68
N PRO A 39 -4.88 22.08 5.72
CA PRO A 39 -5.50 22.60 4.50
C PRO A 39 -6.89 23.19 4.81
N GLN A 40 -7.24 24.31 4.16
CA GLN A 40 -8.48 25.09 4.34
C GLN A 40 -9.81 24.38 4.01
N ASP A 41 -9.79 23.10 3.62
CA ASP A 41 -11.00 22.39 3.22
C ASP A 41 -11.43 21.42 4.33
N GLU A 42 -12.53 21.78 5.01
CA GLU A 42 -13.16 21.07 6.12
C GLU A 42 -13.62 19.63 5.76
N SER A 43 -13.60 19.26 4.48
CA SER A 43 -14.10 17.98 3.99
C SER A 43 -13.23 16.75 4.34
N LYS A 44 -11.96 16.92 4.74
CA LYS A 44 -11.05 15.78 5.02
C LYS A 44 -10.93 15.38 6.48
N PHE A 45 -11.26 16.25 7.45
CA PHE A 45 -11.22 15.91 8.88
C PHE A 45 -12.42 15.07 9.33
N ILE A 46 -13.54 15.12 8.59
CA ILE A 46 -14.74 14.33 8.87
C ILE A 46 -14.44 12.82 8.82
N HIS A 47 -13.47 12.39 8.02
CA HIS A 47 -13.12 10.97 7.92
C HIS A 47 -12.22 10.47 9.05
N LYS A 48 -11.41 11.34 9.68
CA LYS A 48 -10.60 10.97 10.85
C LYS A 48 -11.46 10.94 12.12
N SER A 49 -12.38 11.91 12.27
CA SER A 49 -13.34 11.97 13.39
C SER A 49 -14.26 10.74 13.44
N LYS A 50 -14.80 10.31 12.29
CA LYS A 50 -15.70 9.14 12.23
C LYS A 50 -15.03 7.81 12.55
N LEU A 51 -13.70 7.69 12.38
CA LEU A 51 -12.97 6.47 12.74
C LEU A 51 -12.66 6.42 14.24
N GLU A 52 -12.48 7.58 14.88
CA GLU A 52 -12.23 7.73 16.31
C GLU A 52 -13.53 7.68 17.13
N GLU A 53 -14.65 8.19 16.60
CA GLU A 53 -16.00 8.07 17.21
C GLU A 53 -16.48 6.62 17.34
N LEU A 54 -16.02 5.71 16.48
CA LEU A 54 -16.30 4.27 16.58
C LEU A 54 -15.64 3.59 17.78
N HIS A 55 -14.68 4.26 18.45
CA HIS A 55 -14.10 3.77 19.70
C HIS A 55 -14.94 4.16 20.94
N SER A 56 -15.90 5.08 20.80
CA SER A 56 -16.63 5.67 21.94
C SER A 56 -18.06 5.17 22.14
N LEU A 57 -18.58 4.31 21.25
CA LEU A 57 -19.90 3.69 21.44
C LEU A 57 -19.75 2.41 22.25
N GLU A 58 -19.78 2.55 23.58
CA GLU A 58 -19.85 1.42 24.52
C GLU A 58 -21.31 1.06 24.85
N PRO A 59 -21.83 -0.08 24.36
CA PRO A 59 -23.00 -0.70 24.96
C PRO A 59 -22.61 -1.39 26.28
N HIS A 60 -23.26 -0.98 27.37
CA HIS A 60 -22.96 -1.37 28.77
C HIS A 60 -23.21 -2.84 29.16
N CYS A 61 -23.55 -3.73 28.22
CA CYS A 61 -23.99 -5.11 28.57
C CYS A 61 -23.36 -6.24 27.75
N ILE A 62 -22.24 -6.01 27.05
CA ILE A 62 -21.67 -7.03 26.15
C ILE A 62 -20.37 -7.60 26.74
N THR A 63 -20.31 -8.94 26.90
CA THR A 63 -19.08 -9.60 27.36
C THR A 63 -17.92 -9.34 26.39
N PRO A 64 -16.64 -9.34 26.82
CA PRO A 64 -15.50 -9.09 25.92
C PRO A 64 -15.45 -10.05 24.72
N LYS A 65 -15.99 -11.26 24.87
CA LYS A 65 -16.08 -12.28 23.82
C LYS A 65 -17.16 -11.93 22.78
N GLU A 66 -18.28 -11.37 23.21
CA GLU A 66 -19.36 -10.91 22.34
C GLU A 66 -19.01 -9.59 21.64
N LYS A 67 -18.33 -8.66 22.33
CA LYS A 67 -17.77 -7.43 21.70
C LYS A 67 -16.84 -7.80 20.54
N ASN A 68 -15.94 -8.77 20.75
CA ASN A 68 -15.05 -9.27 19.71
C ASN A 68 -15.80 -9.96 18.55
N ARG A 69 -16.88 -10.70 18.83
CA ARG A 69 -17.70 -11.34 17.78
C ARG A 69 -18.43 -10.32 16.93
N LEU A 70 -19.04 -9.30 17.56
CA LEU A 70 -19.74 -8.23 16.87
C LEU A 70 -18.78 -7.43 16.00
N TRP A 71 -17.64 -7.00 16.57
CA TRP A 71 -16.60 -6.29 15.83
C TRP A 71 -16.10 -7.06 14.60
N ASN A 72 -15.87 -8.37 14.74
CA ASN A 72 -15.43 -9.22 13.63
C ASN A 72 -16.49 -9.31 12.51
N ARG A 73 -17.79 -9.42 12.85
CA ARG A 73 -18.86 -9.45 11.86
C ARG A 73 -18.99 -8.12 11.13
N THR A 74 -19.08 -7.02 11.86
CA THR A 74 -19.20 -5.68 11.29
C THR A 74 -18.00 -5.33 10.40
N SER A 75 -16.79 -5.70 10.84
CA SER A 75 -15.56 -5.50 10.09
C SER A 75 -15.53 -6.28 8.77
N ALA A 76 -15.93 -7.56 8.79
CA ALA A 76 -15.98 -8.39 7.59
C ALA A 76 -17.06 -7.90 6.61
N GLU A 77 -18.22 -7.48 7.10
CA GLU A 77 -19.29 -6.91 6.26
C GLU A 77 -18.87 -5.58 5.62
N LEU A 78 -18.23 -4.70 6.38
CA LEU A 78 -17.69 -3.44 5.86
C LEU A 78 -16.62 -3.71 4.80
N PHE A 79 -15.71 -4.65 5.05
CA PHE A 79 -14.72 -5.09 4.07
C PHE A 79 -15.39 -5.63 2.81
N LYS A 80 -16.42 -6.48 2.94
CA LYS A 80 -17.19 -7.01 1.81
C LYS A 80 -17.79 -5.91 0.95
N LYS A 81 -18.41 -4.90 1.57
CA LYS A 81 -18.99 -3.74 0.87
C LYS A 81 -17.91 -2.96 0.11
N LEU A 82 -16.76 -2.70 0.76
CA LEU A 82 -15.63 -2.02 0.13
C LEU A 82 -15.05 -2.81 -1.03
N ALA A 83 -14.93 -4.13 -0.90
CA ALA A 83 -14.45 -5.00 -1.98
C ALA A 83 -15.40 -5.00 -3.17
N ILE A 84 -16.71 -5.11 -2.95
CA ILE A 84 -17.71 -5.03 -4.03
C ILE A 84 -17.61 -3.67 -4.74
N LYS A 85 -17.54 -2.57 -3.99
CA LYS A 85 -17.40 -1.23 -4.55
C LYS A 85 -16.10 -1.09 -5.35
N PHE A 86 -14.97 -1.55 -4.81
CA PHE A 86 -13.68 -1.52 -5.49
C PHE A 86 -13.73 -2.26 -6.83
N GLN A 87 -14.36 -3.44 -6.88
CA GLN A 87 -14.51 -4.21 -8.11
C GLN A 87 -15.40 -3.49 -9.13
N ALA A 88 -16.52 -2.91 -8.68
CA ALA A 88 -17.41 -2.15 -9.55
C ALA A 88 -16.73 -0.90 -10.14
N ASP A 89 -15.92 -0.20 -9.33
CA ASP A 89 -15.24 1.03 -9.72
C ASP A 89 -13.89 0.78 -10.40
N ARG A 90 -13.42 -0.48 -10.53
CA ARG A 90 -12.03 -0.82 -10.91
C ARG A 90 -11.59 -0.15 -12.22
N LEU A 91 -12.42 -0.18 -13.26
CA LEU A 91 -12.08 0.41 -14.57
C LEU A 91 -11.96 1.94 -14.47
N LYS A 92 -12.82 2.58 -13.68
CA LYS A 92 -12.73 4.02 -13.39
C LYS A 92 -11.45 4.33 -12.61
N LEU A 93 -11.13 3.53 -11.59
CA LEU A 93 -9.92 3.69 -10.79
C LEU A 93 -8.63 3.55 -11.62
N ILE A 94 -8.61 2.66 -12.62
CA ILE A 94 -7.47 2.54 -13.54
C ILE A 94 -7.26 3.85 -14.32
N LYS A 95 -8.35 4.47 -14.79
CA LYS A 95 -8.31 5.75 -15.51
C LYS A 95 -7.89 6.91 -14.60
N ASP A 96 -8.46 6.98 -13.39
CA ASP A 96 -8.24 8.10 -12.45
C ASP A 96 -6.86 8.03 -11.78
N PHE A 97 -6.28 6.83 -11.65
CA PHE A 97 -5.03 6.59 -10.94
C PHE A 97 -4.03 5.81 -11.79
N PRO A 98 -3.43 6.40 -12.84
CA PRO A 98 -2.52 5.69 -13.73
C PRO A 98 -1.31 5.12 -12.99
N LEU A 99 -0.87 3.94 -13.41
CA LEU A 99 0.30 3.26 -12.86
C LEU A 99 1.58 4.04 -13.18
N LYS A 100 2.27 4.51 -12.13
CA LYS A 100 3.55 5.24 -12.24
C LYS A 100 4.78 4.38 -11.89
N THR A 101 4.55 3.14 -11.46
CA THR A 101 5.59 2.26 -10.93
C THR A 101 5.64 0.97 -11.73
N ASN A 102 6.84 0.47 -12.00
CA ASN A 102 7.02 -0.81 -12.67
C ASN A 102 6.68 -1.97 -11.73
N LEU A 103 5.69 -2.78 -12.11
CA LEU A 103 5.30 -3.94 -11.31
C LEU A 103 6.32 -5.08 -11.47
N PRO A 104 6.66 -5.81 -10.39
CA PRO A 104 7.66 -6.88 -10.41
C PRO A 104 7.39 -8.12 -11.29
N GLY A 105 6.30 -8.16 -12.05
CA GLY A 105 5.89 -9.35 -12.81
C GLY A 105 5.57 -10.54 -11.89
N LYS A 106 6.16 -11.72 -12.15
CA LYS A 106 6.01 -12.94 -11.33
C LYS A 106 7.18 -13.20 -10.37
N ASP A 107 8.11 -12.26 -10.25
CA ASP A 107 9.31 -12.43 -9.43
C ASP A 107 8.99 -12.21 -7.94
N GLN A 108 9.01 -13.29 -7.17
CA GLN A 108 8.69 -13.26 -5.74
C GLN A 108 9.65 -12.36 -4.94
N LYS A 109 10.95 -12.37 -5.25
CA LYS A 109 11.95 -11.59 -4.50
C LYS A 109 11.76 -10.10 -4.76
N LYS A 110 11.54 -9.72 -6.02
CA LYS A 110 11.23 -8.32 -6.38
C LYS A 110 9.92 -7.86 -5.76
N TRP A 111 8.88 -8.71 -5.71
CA TRP A 111 7.66 -8.41 -4.97
C TRP A 111 7.90 -8.23 -3.46
N CYS A 112 8.80 -9.01 -2.86
CA CYS A 112 9.14 -8.83 -1.45
C CYS A 112 9.77 -7.47 -1.19
N LYS A 113 10.78 -7.08 -1.98
CA LYS A 113 11.39 -5.73 -1.88
C LYS A 113 10.34 -4.65 -2.11
N PHE A 114 9.49 -4.82 -3.12
CA PHE A 114 8.43 -3.86 -3.46
C PHE A 114 7.45 -3.66 -2.30
N CYS A 115 6.94 -4.75 -1.71
CA CYS A 115 5.90 -4.67 -0.67
C CYS A 115 6.44 -4.36 0.73
N LEU A 116 7.63 -4.87 1.06
CA LEU A 116 8.14 -4.92 2.43
C LEU A 116 9.44 -4.11 2.63
N GLY A 117 10.05 -3.61 1.56
CA GLY A 117 11.31 -2.87 1.60
C GLY A 117 12.53 -3.77 1.82
N SER A 118 13.72 -3.16 1.74
CA SER A 118 15.03 -3.82 1.85
C SER A 118 15.25 -4.49 3.21
N LYS A 119 14.86 -3.84 4.31
CA LYS A 119 15.05 -4.36 5.66
C LYS A 119 14.39 -5.72 5.89
N LEU A 120 13.09 -5.83 5.58
CA LEU A 120 12.34 -7.08 5.74
C LEU A 120 12.70 -8.10 4.65
N TYR A 121 13.09 -7.63 3.46
CA TYR A 121 13.64 -8.51 2.43
C TYR A 121 14.88 -9.26 2.95
N ASN A 122 15.83 -8.56 3.55
CA ASN A 122 17.05 -9.17 4.08
C ASN A 122 16.71 -10.18 5.19
N GLU A 123 15.74 -9.87 6.06
CA GLU A 123 15.28 -10.79 7.11
C GLU A 123 14.65 -12.09 6.53
N ILE A 124 13.93 -11.98 5.41
CA ILE A 124 13.24 -13.13 4.79
C ILE A 124 14.20 -14.00 3.96
N TYR A 125 15.14 -13.38 3.25
CA TYR A 125 15.98 -14.07 2.26
C TYR A 125 17.44 -14.23 2.68
N ASP A 126 17.86 -13.65 3.81
CA ASP A 126 19.25 -13.63 4.28
C ASP A 126 20.24 -13.15 3.20
N GLU A 127 19.80 -12.18 2.41
CA GLU A 127 20.57 -11.61 1.31
C GLU A 127 20.83 -10.13 1.56
N PRO A 128 22.10 -9.66 1.57
CA PRO A 128 22.39 -8.24 1.74
C PRO A 128 21.88 -7.46 0.52
N CYS A 129 20.94 -6.55 0.77
CA CYS A 129 20.53 -5.56 -0.22
C CYS A 129 21.42 -4.32 -0.10
N ASN A 130 22.27 -4.09 -1.10
CA ASN A 130 23.18 -2.93 -1.15
C ASN A 130 22.45 -1.58 -1.29
N GLU A 131 21.16 -1.61 -1.66
CA GLU A 131 20.31 -0.43 -1.81
C GLU A 131 19.21 -0.42 -0.75
N GLU A 132 19.12 0.66 0.02
CA GLU A 132 18.05 0.87 0.99
C GLU A 132 16.77 1.31 0.27
N VAL A 133 15.93 0.32 -0.06
CA VAL A 133 14.63 0.54 -0.71
C VAL A 133 13.52 0.58 0.32
N GLU A 134 12.73 1.65 0.33
CA GLU A 134 11.52 1.77 1.14
C GLU A 134 10.37 0.90 0.60
N ALA A 135 9.51 0.42 1.50
CA ALA A 135 8.36 -0.38 1.15
C ALA A 135 7.25 0.45 0.47
N HIS A 136 6.72 -0.02 -0.65
CA HIS A 136 5.51 0.57 -1.24
C HIS A 136 4.27 0.24 -0.40
N LEU A 137 3.35 1.20 -0.32
CA LEU A 137 2.00 0.98 0.18
C LEU A 137 1.10 0.41 -0.93
N PRO A 138 0.07 -0.39 -0.59
CA PRO A 138 -0.89 -0.92 -1.56
C PRO A 138 -1.90 0.16 -1.99
N LEU A 139 -1.41 1.16 -2.71
CA LEU A 139 -2.21 2.29 -3.21
C LEU A 139 -3.18 1.84 -4.30
N LEU A 140 -4.29 2.58 -4.47
CA LEU A 140 -5.26 2.32 -5.54
C LEU A 140 -4.60 2.36 -6.93
N SER A 141 -3.63 3.25 -7.15
CA SER A 141 -2.83 3.33 -8.39
C SER A 141 -2.00 2.08 -8.70
N ILE A 142 -1.77 1.22 -7.70
CA ILE A 142 -1.06 -0.05 -7.85
C ILE A 142 -2.07 -1.18 -7.94
N VAL A 143 -2.92 -1.32 -6.93
CA VAL A 143 -3.75 -2.51 -6.76
C VAL A 143 -4.89 -2.61 -7.77
N SER A 144 -5.38 -1.47 -8.31
CA SER A 144 -6.38 -1.48 -9.38
C SER A 144 -5.85 -2.06 -10.70
N HIS A 145 -4.53 -1.96 -10.92
CA HIS A 145 -3.86 -2.41 -12.13
C HIS A 145 -3.44 -3.89 -12.07
N LEU A 146 -3.60 -4.56 -10.93
CA LEU A 146 -3.25 -5.98 -10.81
C LEU A 146 -4.32 -6.83 -11.50
N GLU A 147 -3.86 -7.70 -12.41
CA GLU A 147 -4.68 -8.77 -12.97
C GLU A 147 -4.89 -9.89 -11.93
N GLN A 148 -5.94 -10.67 -12.09
CA GLN A 148 -6.32 -11.70 -11.11
C GLN A 148 -5.24 -12.74 -10.85
N ASP A 149 -4.45 -13.09 -11.86
CA ASP A 149 -3.36 -14.03 -11.63
C ASP A 149 -2.26 -13.41 -10.79
N MET A 150 -1.96 -12.11 -10.96
CA MET A 150 -1.00 -11.42 -10.11
C MET A 150 -1.54 -11.23 -8.69
N VAL A 151 -2.81 -10.88 -8.54
CA VAL A 151 -3.49 -10.85 -7.23
C VAL A 151 -3.28 -12.19 -6.49
N LYS A 152 -3.49 -13.31 -7.18
CA LYS A 152 -3.31 -14.65 -6.60
C LYS A 152 -1.85 -14.97 -6.26
N PHE A 153 -0.89 -14.60 -7.10
CA PHE A 153 0.55 -14.81 -6.84
C PHE A 153 1.01 -13.98 -5.65
N VAL A 154 0.72 -12.68 -5.65
CA VAL A 154 1.11 -11.76 -4.58
C VAL A 154 0.52 -12.20 -3.24
N LEU A 155 -0.74 -12.64 -3.22
CA LEU A 155 -1.34 -13.17 -1.97
C LEU A 155 -0.63 -14.45 -1.47
N ARG A 156 -0.15 -15.32 -2.37
CA ARG A 156 0.66 -16.47 -1.98
C ARG A 156 2.03 -16.05 -1.44
N TYR A 157 2.67 -15.05 -2.05
CA TYR A 157 3.93 -14.52 -1.55
C TYR A 157 3.78 -13.89 -0.16
N LEU A 158 2.75 -13.09 0.05
CA LEU A 158 2.40 -12.52 1.35
C LEU A 158 2.14 -13.60 2.41
N TYR A 159 1.49 -14.71 2.02
CA TYR A 159 1.34 -15.87 2.90
C TYR A 159 2.70 -16.48 3.28
N TYR A 160 3.61 -16.67 2.33
CA TYR A 160 4.95 -17.21 2.63
C TYR A 160 5.75 -16.28 3.55
N TRP A 161 5.72 -14.97 3.31
CA TRP A 161 6.41 -14.00 4.18
C TRP A 161 5.76 -13.91 5.56
N PHE A 162 4.43 -14.02 5.65
CA PHE A 162 3.73 -14.14 6.93
C PHE A 162 4.24 -15.34 7.73
N LEU A 163 4.47 -16.49 7.08
CA LEU A 163 5.02 -17.66 7.78
C LEU A 163 6.47 -17.46 8.24
N ALA A 164 7.25 -16.68 7.49
CA ALA A 164 8.66 -16.42 7.81
C ALA A 164 8.83 -15.39 8.96
N ILE A 165 8.17 -14.23 8.85
CA ILE A 165 8.41 -13.08 9.73
C ILE A 165 7.17 -12.63 10.51
N ASN A 166 6.13 -13.47 10.57
CA ASN A 166 4.85 -13.20 11.24
C ASN A 166 4.03 -12.06 10.61
N MET A 167 2.88 -11.72 11.19
CA MET A 167 1.95 -10.73 10.63
C MET A 167 2.27 -9.30 11.10
N ASN A 168 3.24 -8.68 10.44
CA ASN A 168 3.53 -7.25 10.64
C ASN A 168 2.50 -6.34 9.93
N ASP A 169 2.62 -5.02 10.14
CA ASP A 169 1.69 -4.04 9.56
C ASP A 169 1.75 -3.99 8.03
N SER A 170 2.94 -4.08 7.43
CA SER A 170 3.11 -4.07 5.98
C SER A 170 2.44 -5.26 5.32
N ILE A 171 2.71 -6.48 5.81
CA ILE A 171 2.08 -7.71 5.33
C ILE A 171 0.56 -7.62 5.50
N ALA A 172 0.06 -7.18 6.65
CA ALA A 172 -1.38 -7.10 6.89
C ALA A 172 -2.08 -6.11 5.94
N ARG A 173 -1.50 -4.93 5.71
CA ARG A 173 -2.04 -3.94 4.76
C ARG A 173 -2.09 -4.53 3.35
N TRP A 174 -1.00 -5.13 2.90
CA TRP A 174 -0.93 -5.78 1.59
C TRP A 174 -1.92 -6.94 1.47
N VAL A 175 -2.02 -7.82 2.48
CA VAL A 175 -2.99 -8.92 2.47
C VAL A 175 -4.42 -8.39 2.35
N CYS A 176 -4.80 -7.39 3.15
CA CYS A 176 -6.14 -6.80 3.08
C CYS A 176 -6.42 -6.20 1.70
N SER A 177 -5.51 -5.39 1.15
CA SER A 177 -5.70 -4.78 -0.17
C SER A 177 -5.77 -5.81 -1.29
N ILE A 178 -4.93 -6.84 -1.25
CA ILE A 178 -4.93 -7.91 -2.26
C ILE A 178 -6.20 -8.76 -2.14
N LEU A 179 -6.71 -9.02 -0.93
CA LEU A 179 -8.00 -9.67 -0.73
C LEU A 179 -9.18 -8.84 -1.26
N THR A 180 -9.10 -7.51 -1.23
CA THR A 180 -10.11 -6.62 -1.85
C THR A 180 -10.10 -6.76 -3.37
N CYS A 181 -8.92 -7.01 -3.95
CA CYS A 181 -8.74 -7.17 -5.40
C CYS A 181 -9.14 -8.55 -5.93
N LEU A 182 -9.28 -9.55 -5.05
CA LEU A 182 -9.60 -10.91 -5.43
C LEU A 182 -11.05 -11.01 -5.92
N GLU A 183 -11.20 -11.44 -7.17
CA GLU A 183 -12.52 -11.65 -7.78
C GLU A 183 -13.31 -12.76 -7.07
N ARG A 184 -14.63 -12.60 -7.11
CA ARG A 184 -15.60 -13.50 -6.48
C ARG A 184 -16.50 -14.10 -7.58
N PRO A 185 -16.88 -15.38 -7.48
CA PRO A 185 -16.47 -16.36 -6.48
C PRO A 185 -15.03 -16.85 -6.71
N VAL A 186 -14.33 -17.20 -5.63
CA VAL A 186 -12.97 -17.73 -5.71
C VAL A 186 -12.98 -19.13 -6.34
N THR A 187 -12.03 -19.38 -7.25
CA THR A 187 -11.92 -20.67 -7.95
C THR A 187 -11.70 -21.83 -6.98
N VAL A 188 -12.19 -23.02 -7.33
CA VAL A 188 -12.02 -24.25 -6.52
C VAL A 188 -10.56 -24.48 -6.15
N ARG A 189 -9.66 -24.30 -7.13
CA ARG A 189 -8.20 -24.46 -6.95
C ARG A 189 -7.65 -23.52 -5.88
N TYR A 190 -8.15 -22.29 -5.82
CA TYR A 190 -7.67 -21.27 -4.89
C TYR A 190 -8.32 -21.35 -3.51
N ARG A 191 -9.50 -21.98 -3.38
CA ARG A 191 -10.15 -22.23 -2.08
C ARG A 191 -9.30 -23.07 -1.13
N LYS A 192 -8.53 -24.05 -1.64
CA LYS A 192 -7.59 -24.84 -0.84
C LYS A 192 -6.56 -23.92 -0.16
N PHE A 193 -5.96 -23.01 -0.93
CA PHE A 193 -5.02 -22.03 -0.40
C PHE A 193 -5.65 -21.10 0.65
N ILE A 194 -6.88 -20.61 0.41
CA ILE A 194 -7.60 -19.79 1.41
C ILE A 194 -7.82 -20.56 2.73
N LYS A 195 -8.13 -21.86 2.66
CA LYS A 195 -8.25 -22.72 3.86
C LYS A 195 -6.90 -22.88 4.57
N GLU A 196 -5.82 -23.11 3.84
CA GLU A 196 -4.46 -23.19 4.40
C GLU A 196 -4.07 -21.88 5.11
N PHE A 197 -4.35 -20.74 4.49
CA PHE A 197 -4.10 -19.42 5.09
C PHE A 197 -4.91 -19.23 6.38
N LYS A 198 -6.21 -19.57 6.38
CA LYS A 198 -7.05 -19.53 7.60
C LYS A 198 -6.43 -20.37 8.73
N VAL A 199 -5.95 -21.58 8.42
CA VAL A 199 -5.34 -22.48 9.41
C VAL A 199 -4.05 -21.89 9.97
N ALA A 200 -3.18 -21.33 9.13
CA ALA A 200 -1.94 -20.70 9.57
C ALA A 200 -2.20 -19.51 10.50
N ILE A 201 -3.15 -18.64 10.16
CA ILE A 201 -3.57 -17.53 11.03
C ILE A 201 -4.08 -18.04 12.38
N TRP A 202 -4.94 -19.08 12.36
CA TRP A 202 -5.45 -19.69 13.58
C TRP A 202 -4.35 -20.26 14.48
N LYS A 203 -3.34 -20.91 13.89
CA LYS A 203 -2.17 -21.41 14.64
C LYS A 203 -1.40 -20.24 15.27
N ARG A 204 -1.11 -19.19 14.50
CA ARG A 204 -0.36 -18.01 14.98
C ARG A 204 -1.06 -17.25 16.10
N LEU A 205 -2.40 -17.20 16.08
CA LEU A 205 -3.19 -16.55 17.13
C LEU A 205 -2.87 -17.04 18.55
N ARG A 206 -2.39 -18.29 18.71
CA ARG A 206 -2.02 -18.86 20.02
C ARG A 206 -0.72 -18.31 20.60
N ALA A 207 0.19 -17.81 19.76
CA ALA A 207 1.54 -17.40 20.15
C ALA A 207 1.86 -15.93 19.83
N CYS A 208 0.92 -15.18 19.24
CA CYS A 208 1.13 -13.79 18.83
C CYS A 208 0.97 -12.77 19.97
N ASP A 209 1.64 -11.63 19.80
CA ASP A 209 1.49 -10.47 20.66
C ASP A 209 0.13 -9.75 20.47
N LYS A 210 -0.19 -8.78 21.33
CA LYS A 210 -1.47 -8.04 21.30
C LYS A 210 -1.67 -7.21 20.02
N ARG A 211 -0.59 -6.67 19.43
CA ARG A 211 -0.66 -5.84 18.21
C ARG A 211 -0.95 -6.72 16.99
N GLU A 212 -0.22 -7.82 16.86
CA GLU A 212 -0.40 -8.81 15.81
C GLU A 212 -1.77 -9.49 15.89
N ARG A 213 -2.22 -9.83 17.10
CA ARG A 213 -3.51 -10.50 17.34
C ARG A 213 -4.69 -9.77 16.70
N LYS A 214 -4.73 -8.44 16.79
CA LYS A 214 -5.81 -7.63 16.18
C LYS A 214 -5.84 -7.80 14.66
N ARG A 215 -4.67 -7.74 14.00
CA ARG A 215 -4.54 -7.91 12.54
C ARG A 215 -4.96 -9.32 12.12
N LEU A 216 -4.49 -10.33 12.84
CA LEU A 216 -4.83 -11.73 12.58
C LEU A 216 -6.33 -11.99 12.74
N HIS A 217 -6.98 -11.46 13.78
CA HIS A 217 -8.43 -11.58 13.94
C HIS A 217 -9.20 -10.91 12.81
N PHE A 218 -8.81 -9.71 12.40
CA PHE A 218 -9.44 -8.99 11.29
C PHE A 218 -9.36 -9.77 9.97
N ILE A 219 -8.15 -10.19 9.59
CA ILE A 219 -7.94 -10.97 8.36
C ILE A 219 -8.70 -12.30 8.44
N LEU A 220 -8.69 -12.97 9.60
CA LEU A 220 -9.45 -14.21 9.78
C LEU A 220 -10.96 -13.99 9.64
N ALA A 221 -11.48 -12.86 10.13
CA ALA A 221 -12.88 -12.50 10.00
C ALA A 221 -13.25 -12.28 8.52
N ILE A 222 -12.42 -11.55 7.76
CA ILE A 222 -12.58 -11.39 6.30
C ILE A 222 -12.59 -12.76 5.62
N LEU A 223 -11.56 -13.57 5.86
CA LEU A 223 -11.44 -14.88 5.23
C LEU A 223 -12.66 -15.76 5.52
N LYS A 224 -13.20 -15.74 6.74
CA LYS A 224 -14.39 -16.50 7.13
C LYS A 224 -15.70 -15.93 6.57
N GLY A 225 -15.87 -14.62 6.52
CA GLY A 225 -17.10 -13.99 6.05
C GLY A 225 -17.26 -14.06 4.53
N ASP A 226 -16.16 -13.87 3.80
CA ASP A 226 -16.21 -13.63 2.36
C ASP A 226 -15.89 -14.85 1.49
N PHE A 227 -15.22 -15.86 2.05
CA PHE A 227 -14.67 -16.98 1.29
C PHE A 227 -15.05 -18.35 1.87
N SER A 228 -16.29 -18.49 2.33
CA SER A 228 -16.80 -19.72 2.98
C SER A 228 -17.72 -20.58 2.11
N THR A 229 -17.72 -20.39 0.80
CA THR A 229 -18.44 -21.24 -0.18
C THR A 229 -17.57 -22.30 -0.81
#